data_AF-A0A2V7JSD1-F1
#
_entry.id   AF-A0A2V7JSD1-F1
#
_cell.length_a   1.000
_cell.length_b   1.000
_cell.length_c   1.000
_cell.angle_alpha   90.00
_cell.angle_beta   90.00
_cell.angle_gamma   90.00
#
_symmetry.space_group_name_H-M   'P 1'
#
loop_
_entity.id
_entity.type
_entity.pdbx_description
1 polymer ?
#
loop_
_entity_poly.entity_id
_entity_poly.type
_entity_poly.pdbx_seq_one_letter_code
_entity_poly.pdbx_strand_id
1 'polypeptide(L)'
;MLPSRAPDLVVLSREDAEAYEPRGREVCISISDPEADPARISPGFAAILRLSFNDITEMGEPTDILFAREHAAAITKFIDSWPSAERVVLHCNMGVSRSPGVALGLCDLRGWATAALERSHPGWNRLVRSVMNDLKPITRASRRA
;
A
#
# COMPACT_ATOMS: atom_id res chain seq x y z
N MET A 1 -8.34 19.85 -16.46
CA MET A 1 -8.68 18.82 -15.46
C MET A 1 -8.00 19.26 -14.17
N LEU A 2 -8.75 19.70 -13.17
CA LEU A 2 -8.15 20.03 -11.85
C LEU A 2 -7.50 18.74 -11.31
N PRO A 3 -6.31 18.80 -10.69
CA PRO A 3 -5.75 17.61 -10.06
C PRO A 3 -6.77 17.12 -9.03
N SER A 4 -7.19 15.87 -9.15
CA SER A 4 -8.01 15.24 -8.11
C SER A 4 -7.23 15.34 -6.80
N ARG A 5 -7.90 15.81 -5.74
CA ARG A 5 -7.34 15.85 -4.40
C ARG A 5 -6.82 14.46 -4.03
N ALA A 6 -5.67 14.38 -3.35
CA ALA A 6 -5.16 13.10 -2.86
C ALA A 6 -6.24 12.38 -2.03
N PRO A 7 -6.43 11.06 -2.21
CA PRO A 7 -7.39 10.31 -1.41
C PRO A 7 -6.94 10.29 0.05
N ASP A 8 -7.90 10.12 0.97
CA ASP A 8 -7.57 9.79 2.35
C ASP A 8 -6.89 8.40 2.38
N LEU A 9 -5.77 8.28 3.07
CA LEU A 9 -5.11 6.99 3.30
C LEU A 9 -5.39 6.56 4.75
N VAL A 10 -6.00 5.39 4.91
CA VAL A 10 -6.30 4.81 6.22
C VAL A 10 -5.61 3.47 6.33
N VAL A 11 -4.79 3.31 7.38
CA VAL A 11 -4.15 2.04 7.67
C VAL A 11 -4.84 1.36 8.85
N LEU A 12 -5.15 0.08 8.69
CA LEU A 12 -5.86 -0.73 9.67
C LEU A 12 -5.10 -2.03 9.98
N SER A 13 -5.38 -2.58 11.17
CA SER A 13 -5.13 -3.98 11.47
C SER A 13 -6.08 -4.89 10.68
N ARG A 14 -5.85 -6.21 10.68
CA ARG A 14 -6.80 -7.17 10.09
C ARG A 14 -8.16 -7.09 10.78
N GLU A 15 -8.17 -7.06 12.12
CA GLU A 15 -9.39 -6.99 12.92
C GLU A 15 -10.22 -5.76 12.56
N ASP A 16 -9.59 -4.58 12.54
CA ASP A 16 -10.27 -3.34 12.19
C ASP A 16 -10.73 -3.33 10.73
N ALA A 17 -9.95 -3.90 9.81
CA ALA A 17 -10.32 -3.99 8.40
C ALA A 17 -11.49 -4.94 8.14
N GLU A 18 -11.60 -6.03 8.90
CA GLU A 18 -12.74 -6.96 8.84
C GLU A 18 -14.00 -6.36 9.47
N ALA A 19 -13.86 -5.45 10.44
CA ALA A 19 -14.96 -4.68 11.03
C ALA A 19 -15.32 -3.41 10.23
N TYR A 20 -14.51 -3.03 9.25
CA TYR A 20 -14.66 -1.78 8.51
C TYR A 20 -15.75 -1.87 7.45
N GLU A 21 -16.71 -0.93 7.51
CA GLU A 21 -17.73 -0.77 6.47
C GLU A 21 -17.46 0.51 5.65
N PRO A 22 -17.07 0.38 4.37
CA PRO A 22 -16.71 1.52 3.53
C PRO A 22 -17.92 2.40 3.20
N ARG A 23 -17.66 3.71 3.02
CA ARG A 23 -18.70 4.68 2.66
C ARG A 23 -18.26 5.50 1.45
N GLY A 24 -19.08 5.52 0.41
CA GLY A 24 -18.75 6.24 -0.82
C GLY A 24 -17.78 5.45 -1.69
N ARG A 25 -16.80 6.13 -2.31
CA ARG A 25 -15.87 5.50 -3.26
C ARG A 25 -14.57 5.10 -2.59
N GLU A 26 -14.62 4.09 -1.74
CA GLU A 26 -13.44 3.57 -1.07
C GLU A 26 -12.92 2.32 -1.76
N VAL A 27 -11.60 2.18 -1.82
CA VAL A 27 -10.92 0.98 -2.31
C VAL A 27 -10.02 0.39 -1.24
N CYS A 28 -9.82 -0.92 -1.26
CA CYS A 28 -9.03 -1.63 -0.25
C CYS A 28 -7.80 -2.31 -0.86
N ILE A 29 -6.64 -2.16 -0.23
CA ILE A 29 -5.45 -2.98 -0.45
C ILE A 29 -5.30 -3.92 0.74
N SER A 30 -5.61 -5.18 0.51
CA SER A 30 -5.63 -6.25 1.51
C SER A 30 -4.35 -7.08 1.42
N ILE A 31 -3.49 -6.97 2.43
CA ILE A 31 -2.22 -7.69 2.51
C ILE A 31 -2.33 -8.79 3.57
N SER A 32 -2.03 -10.03 3.20
CA SER A 32 -2.01 -11.17 4.13
C SER A 32 -0.65 -11.86 4.15
N ASP A 33 -0.39 -12.68 5.16
CA ASP A 33 0.70 -13.63 5.12
C ASP A 33 0.39 -14.76 4.12
N PRO A 34 1.40 -15.34 3.43
CA PRO A 34 1.20 -16.38 2.40
C PRO A 34 0.31 -17.54 2.82
N GLU A 35 0.49 -18.01 4.04
CA GLU A 35 -0.21 -19.17 4.60
C GLU A 35 -1.50 -18.80 5.35
N ALA A 36 -1.84 -17.51 5.45
CA ALA A 36 -3.00 -17.06 6.19
C ALA A 36 -4.26 -17.07 5.31
N ASP A 37 -5.40 -17.41 5.93
CA ASP A 37 -6.70 -17.21 5.29
C ASP A 37 -6.89 -15.73 4.91
N PRO A 38 -7.45 -15.45 3.72
CA PRO A 38 -7.74 -14.08 3.30
C PRO A 38 -8.62 -13.35 4.33
N ALA A 39 -8.30 -12.08 4.58
CA ALA A 39 -9.14 -11.25 5.45
C ALA A 39 -10.56 -11.09 4.88
N ARG A 40 -11.55 -11.15 5.78
CA ARG A 40 -12.98 -10.98 5.46
C ARG A 40 -13.32 -9.51 5.27
N ILE A 41 -12.97 -8.98 4.11
CA ILE A 41 -13.19 -7.57 3.75
C ILE A 41 -14.62 -7.38 3.25
N SER A 42 -15.27 -6.29 3.70
CA SER A 42 -16.62 -5.93 3.30
C SER A 42 -16.76 -5.90 1.76
N PRO A 43 -17.82 -6.49 1.18
CA PRO A 43 -18.09 -6.39 -0.24
C PRO A 43 -18.53 -4.98 -0.67
N GLY A 44 -18.74 -4.05 0.28
CA GLY A 44 -19.12 -2.66 0.00
C GLY A 44 -18.00 -1.82 -0.60
N PHE A 45 -16.74 -2.29 -0.58
CA PHE A 45 -15.64 -1.58 -1.22
C PHE A 45 -15.85 -1.51 -2.74
N ALA A 46 -15.53 -0.36 -3.33
CA ALA A 46 -15.65 -0.20 -4.78
C ALA A 46 -14.70 -1.16 -5.54
N ALA A 47 -13.54 -1.46 -4.94
CA ALA A 47 -12.66 -2.55 -5.37
C ALA A 47 -11.71 -2.98 -4.24
N ILE A 48 -11.21 -4.21 -4.37
CA ILE A 48 -10.26 -4.82 -3.43
C ILE A 48 -9.10 -5.42 -4.22
N LEU A 49 -7.87 -5.00 -3.91
CA LEU A 49 -6.64 -5.66 -4.34
C LEU A 49 -6.17 -6.58 -3.21
N ARG A 50 -5.97 -7.87 -3.50
CA ARG A 50 -5.42 -8.84 -2.55
C ARG A 50 -3.98 -9.17 -2.90
N LEU A 51 -3.10 -9.06 -1.92
CA LEU A 51 -1.67 -9.38 -2.04
C LEU A 51 -1.26 -10.28 -0.89
N SER A 52 -0.26 -11.12 -1.13
CA SER A 52 0.28 -12.02 -0.10
C SER A 52 1.80 -12.02 -0.11
N PHE A 53 2.40 -11.59 1.00
CA PHE A 53 3.85 -11.57 1.21
C PHE A 53 4.19 -11.42 2.70
N ASN A 54 5.34 -11.94 3.10
CA ASN A 54 5.79 -11.98 4.50
C ASN A 54 6.19 -10.59 5.01
N ASP A 55 6.06 -10.36 6.31
CA ASP A 55 6.45 -9.13 6.98
C ASP A 55 7.96 -9.08 7.31
N ILE A 56 8.79 -9.16 6.28
CA ILE A 56 10.24 -9.26 6.38
C ILE A 56 10.91 -8.27 5.42
N THR A 57 12.21 -8.02 5.62
CA THR A 57 13.01 -7.13 4.75
C THR A 57 14.12 -7.87 4.00
N GLU A 58 14.33 -9.14 4.32
CA GLU A 58 15.31 -10.03 3.72
C GLU A 58 14.78 -11.47 3.79
N MET A 59 15.23 -12.33 2.88
CA MET A 59 14.88 -13.74 2.92
C MET A 59 15.55 -14.41 4.12
N GLY A 60 14.78 -15.06 4.98
CA GLY A 60 15.30 -15.97 6.00
C GLY A 60 15.25 -17.42 5.54
N GLU A 61 14.17 -17.78 4.83
CA GLU A 61 13.89 -19.13 4.36
C GLU A 61 13.59 -19.15 2.85
N PRO A 62 13.83 -20.26 2.13
CA PRO A 62 13.54 -20.37 0.69
C PRO A 62 12.07 -20.16 0.32
N THR A 63 11.16 -20.39 1.27
CA THR A 63 9.70 -20.24 1.10
C THR A 63 9.20 -18.83 1.38
N ASP A 64 10.06 -17.95 1.88
CA ASP A 64 9.67 -16.57 2.14
C ASP A 64 9.28 -15.85 0.84
N ILE A 65 8.26 -15.00 0.94
CA ILE A 65 7.80 -14.15 -0.14
C ILE A 65 8.09 -12.71 0.28
N LEU A 66 9.14 -12.12 -0.31
CA LEU A 66 9.45 -10.70 -0.13
C LEU A 66 8.49 -9.81 -0.91
N PHE A 67 8.32 -8.59 -0.41
CA PHE A 67 7.75 -7.53 -1.22
C PHE A 67 8.68 -7.23 -2.40
N ALA A 68 8.11 -7.13 -3.60
CA ALA A 68 8.85 -7.14 -4.85
C ALA A 68 8.21 -6.18 -5.87
N ARG A 69 8.89 -5.96 -7.00
CA ARG A 69 8.47 -5.00 -8.02
C ARG A 69 7.09 -5.33 -8.58
N GLU A 70 6.74 -6.61 -8.68
CA GLU A 70 5.45 -7.10 -9.18
C GLU A 70 4.31 -6.66 -8.25
N HIS A 71 4.52 -6.75 -6.92
CA HIS A 71 3.58 -6.27 -5.92
C HIS A 71 3.37 -4.76 -6.03
N ALA A 72 4.47 -4.00 -6.11
CA ALA A 72 4.43 -2.55 -6.28
C ALA A 72 3.69 -2.14 -7.57
N ALA A 73 3.93 -2.86 -8.66
CA ALA A 73 3.29 -2.60 -9.95
C ALA A 73 1.78 -2.89 -9.89
N ALA A 74 1.37 -3.98 -9.23
CA ALA A 74 -0.03 -4.32 -9.02
C ALA A 74 -0.75 -3.23 -8.20
N ILE A 75 -0.13 -2.75 -7.12
CA ILE A 75 -0.65 -1.64 -6.30
C ILE A 75 -0.82 -0.37 -7.13
N THR A 76 0.21 0.00 -7.89
CA THR A 76 0.20 1.23 -8.70
C THR A 76 -0.90 1.18 -9.75
N LYS A 77 -0.99 0.06 -10.49
CA LYS A 77 -2.04 -0.18 -11.49
C LYS A 77 -3.45 -0.15 -10.87
N PHE A 78 -3.60 -0.71 -9.68
CA PHE A 78 -4.86 -0.70 -8.95
C PHE A 78 -5.29 0.73 -8.60
N ILE A 79 -4.39 1.54 -8.02
CA ILE A 79 -4.69 2.95 -7.69
C ILE A 79 -4.98 3.76 -8.96
N ASP A 80 -4.26 3.52 -10.06
CA ASP A 80 -4.48 4.21 -11.34
C ASP A 80 -5.83 3.86 -11.99
N SER A 81 -6.39 2.69 -11.67
CA SER A 81 -7.72 2.27 -12.11
C SER A 81 -8.85 2.97 -11.34
N TRP A 82 -8.53 3.64 -10.22
CA TRP A 82 -9.48 4.28 -9.33
C TRP A 82 -9.14 5.76 -9.03
N PRO A 83 -9.04 6.63 -10.05
CA PRO A 83 -8.67 8.04 -9.88
C PRO A 83 -9.72 8.88 -9.12
N SER A 84 -10.93 8.33 -8.94
CA SER A 84 -12.03 8.93 -8.19
C SER A 84 -12.21 8.34 -6.79
N ALA A 85 -11.29 7.46 -6.34
CA ALA A 85 -11.33 6.96 -4.97
C ALA A 85 -11.20 8.14 -3.98
N GLU A 86 -12.13 8.21 -3.04
CA GLU A 86 -12.13 9.21 -1.97
C GLU A 86 -11.20 8.76 -0.83
N ARG A 87 -11.11 7.45 -0.62
CA ARG A 87 -10.26 6.81 0.38
C ARG A 87 -9.64 5.52 -0.13
N VAL A 88 -8.39 5.30 0.24
CA VAL A 88 -7.71 4.02 0.11
C VAL A 88 -7.50 3.46 1.51
N VAL A 89 -8.14 2.34 1.80
CA VAL A 89 -7.92 1.57 3.02
C VAL A 89 -6.82 0.55 2.74
N LEU A 90 -5.79 0.52 3.58
CA LEU A 90 -4.71 -0.46 3.51
C LEU A 90 -4.67 -1.23 4.81
N HIS A 91 -4.60 -2.55 4.74
CA HIS A 91 -4.41 -3.34 5.95
C HIS A 91 -3.38 -4.43 5.73
N CYS A 92 -2.76 -4.84 6.83
CA CYS A 92 -2.05 -6.11 6.94
C CYS A 92 -2.54 -6.81 8.20
N ASN A 93 -1.78 -7.76 8.76
CA ASN A 93 -2.20 -8.43 9.99
C ASN A 93 -2.33 -7.46 11.18
N MET A 94 -1.25 -6.72 11.50
CA MET A 94 -1.21 -5.80 12.64
C MET A 94 -1.45 -4.32 12.28
N GLY A 95 -1.39 -3.97 10.99
CA GLY A 95 -1.48 -2.56 10.56
C GLY A 95 -0.24 -1.71 10.86
N VAL A 96 0.90 -2.33 11.22
CA VAL A 96 2.09 -1.62 11.73
C VAL A 96 3.22 -1.51 10.70
N SER A 97 3.48 -2.56 9.92
CA SER A 97 4.69 -2.68 9.12
C SER A 97 4.41 -2.67 7.61
N ARG A 98 3.81 -3.71 7.06
CA ARG A 98 3.52 -3.83 5.60
C ARG A 98 2.60 -2.73 5.06
N SER A 99 1.41 -2.55 5.62
CA SER A 99 0.42 -1.60 5.09
C SER A 99 0.87 -0.12 5.20
N PRO A 100 1.49 0.35 6.29
CA PRO A 100 2.12 1.67 6.31
C PRO A 100 3.26 1.82 5.30
N GLY A 101 4.06 0.77 5.08
CA GLY A 101 5.12 0.77 4.07
C GLY A 101 4.59 1.02 2.66
N VAL A 102 3.48 0.36 2.30
CA VAL A 102 2.79 0.60 1.02
C VAL A 102 2.21 2.01 0.97
N ALA A 103 1.51 2.45 2.02
CA ALA A 103 0.86 3.75 2.05
C ALA A 103 1.87 4.91 1.90
N LEU A 104 3.02 4.82 2.58
CA LEU A 104 4.11 5.79 2.43
C LEU A 104 4.75 5.73 1.04
N GLY A 105 4.95 4.53 0.49
CA GLY A 105 5.46 4.37 -0.87
C GLY A 105 4.53 4.98 -1.92
N LEU A 106 3.21 4.86 -1.75
CA LEU A 106 2.22 5.55 -2.59
C LEU A 106 2.33 7.07 -2.47
N CYS A 107 2.43 7.59 -1.24
CA CYS A 107 2.63 9.02 -1.03
C CYS A 107 3.88 9.51 -1.76
N ASP A 108 5.01 8.79 -1.63
CA ASP A 108 6.26 9.17 -2.29
C ASP A 108 6.13 9.13 -3.82
N LEU A 109 5.45 8.14 -4.39
CA LEU A 109 5.25 8.00 -5.85
C LEU A 109 4.33 9.08 -6.43
N ARG A 110 3.36 9.54 -5.64
CA ARG A 110 2.33 10.47 -6.10
C ARG A 110 2.57 11.91 -5.65
N GLY A 111 3.60 12.15 -4.84
CA GLY A 111 3.88 13.45 -4.26
C GLY A 111 2.86 13.87 -3.20
N TRP A 112 2.22 12.92 -2.53
CA TRP A 112 1.31 13.20 -1.41
C TRP A 112 2.09 13.37 -0.10
N ALA A 113 1.48 14.03 0.88
CA ALA A 113 2.12 14.30 2.16
C ALA A 113 2.32 13.00 2.97
N THR A 114 3.52 12.82 3.54
CA THR A 114 3.88 11.63 4.35
C THR A 114 3.89 11.90 5.86
N ALA A 115 4.15 13.14 6.27
CA ALA A 115 4.56 13.44 7.65
C ALA A 115 3.58 12.98 8.74
N ALA A 116 2.27 13.06 8.49
CA ALA A 116 1.26 12.58 9.45
C ALA A 116 1.28 11.05 9.56
N LEU A 117 1.42 10.36 8.43
CA LEU A 117 1.44 8.90 8.35
C LEU A 117 2.72 8.32 8.96
N GLU A 118 3.87 8.96 8.76
CA GLU A 118 5.14 8.59 9.39
C GLU A 118 5.09 8.70 10.92
N ARG A 119 4.41 9.74 11.44
CA ARG A 119 4.23 9.91 12.89
C ARG A 119 3.29 8.88 13.49
N SER A 120 2.20 8.54 12.82
CA SER A 120 1.23 7.56 13.33
C SER A 120 1.68 6.11 13.17
N HIS A 121 2.58 5.82 12.23
CA HIS A 121 3.05 4.46 11.95
C HIS A 121 4.58 4.38 11.86
N PRO A 122 5.35 4.65 12.93
CA PRO A 122 6.81 4.68 12.86
C PRO A 122 7.47 3.33 12.54
N GLY A 123 6.73 2.22 12.65
CA GLY A 123 7.20 0.85 12.41
C GLY A 123 7.06 0.33 10.97
N TRP A 124 6.87 1.21 9.99
CA TRP A 124 6.65 0.82 8.59
C TRP A 124 7.80 -0.01 8.00
N ASN A 125 7.47 -0.98 7.14
CA ASN A 125 8.44 -1.84 6.49
C ASN A 125 9.28 -1.06 5.46
N ARG A 126 10.60 -0.97 5.70
CA ARG A 126 11.50 -0.16 4.88
C ARG A 126 11.69 -0.69 3.47
N LEU A 127 11.76 -2.01 3.31
CA LEU A 127 11.86 -2.65 2.01
C LEU A 127 10.62 -2.30 1.16
N VAL A 128 9.43 -2.42 1.75
CA VAL A 128 8.17 -2.13 1.03
C VAL A 128 8.18 -0.71 0.47
N ARG A 129 8.47 0.30 1.29
CA ARG A 129 8.54 1.70 0.83
C ARG A 129 9.62 1.92 -0.23
N SER A 130 10.78 1.27 -0.08
CA SER A 130 11.88 1.37 -1.05
C SER A 130 11.49 0.80 -2.42
N VAL A 131 10.95 -0.42 -2.44
CA VAL A 131 10.55 -1.09 -3.70
C VAL A 131 9.38 -0.37 -4.37
N MET A 132 8.45 0.22 -3.60
CA MET A 132 7.44 1.12 -4.15
C MET A 132 8.11 2.29 -4.89
N ASN A 133 9.13 2.91 -4.30
CA ASN A 133 9.86 4.02 -4.91
C ASN A 133 10.69 3.63 -6.14
N ASP A 134 11.11 2.37 -6.28
CA ASP A 134 11.84 1.90 -7.46
C ASP A 134 11.01 1.94 -8.75
N LEU A 135 9.69 2.12 -8.65
CA LEU A 135 8.82 2.39 -9.80
C LEU A 135 8.93 3.81 -10.34
N LYS A 136 9.56 4.74 -9.61
CA LYS A 136 9.84 6.07 -10.15
C LYS A 136 10.71 5.92 -11.40
N PRO A 137 10.33 6.49 -12.55
CA PRO A 137 11.23 6.57 -13.68
C PRO A 137 12.53 7.21 -13.21
N ILE A 138 13.68 6.60 -13.51
CA ILE A 138 14.97 7.23 -13.26
C ILE A 138 14.95 8.56 -14.03
N THR A 139 14.74 9.68 -13.34
CA THR A 139 15.02 10.98 -13.90
C THR A 139 16.52 10.98 -14.15
N ARG A 140 16.93 10.76 -15.42
CA ARG A 140 18.30 11.00 -15.84
C ARG A 140 18.59 12.46 -15.52
N ALA A 141 19.28 12.70 -14.42
CA ALA A 141 19.90 13.98 -14.16
C ALA A 141 20.73 14.30 -15.41
N SER A 142 20.45 15.45 -16.02
CA SER A 142 21.18 15.95 -17.17
C SER A 142 22.68 15.86 -16.86
N ARG A 143 23.39 14.92 -17.48
CA ARG A 143 24.84 15.04 -17.61
C ARG A 143 25.06 16.28 -18.49
N ARG A 144 25.28 17.41 -17.84
CA ARG A 144 25.98 18.53 -18.48
C ARG A 144 27.42 18.05 -18.67
N ALA A 145 27.76 17.74 -19.91
CA ALA A 145 29.10 17.82 -20.44
C ALA A 145 29.10 18.98 -21.43
#